data_AF-A0A1G5Z3C3-F1
#
_entry.id   AF-A0A1G5Z3C3-F1
#
_cell.length_a   1.000
_cell.length_b   1.000
_cell.length_c   1.000
_cell.angle_alpha   90.00
_cell.angle_beta   90.00
_cell.angle_gamma   90.00
#
_symmetry.space_group_name_H-M   'P 1'
#
loop_
_entity.id
_entity.type
_entity.pdbx_description
1 polymer ?
#
loop_
_entity_poly.entity_id
_entity_poly.type
_entity_poly.pdbx_seq_one_letter_code
_entity_poly.pdbx_strand_id
1 'polypeptide(L)'
;MDRPTMASVFRMRHAPATVSGVRSTGQGQADPIIRVRSLGEAIRFVANAFPNYDISAVAISPGDPSIPRLGSLEAKALWREYGEHWTRE
;
A
#
# COMPACT_ATOMS: atom_id res chain seq x y z
N MET A 1 5.21 -6.22 -11.49
CA MET A 1 3.91 -5.77 -12.05
C MET A 1 4.18 -5.03 -13.35
N ASP A 2 3.43 -5.31 -14.41
CA ASP A 2 3.51 -4.57 -15.68
C ASP A 2 2.80 -3.21 -15.61
N ARG A 3 3.10 -2.34 -16.58
CA ARG A 3 2.60 -0.96 -16.61
C ARG A 3 1.07 -0.87 -16.78
N PRO A 4 0.41 -1.64 -17.68
CA PRO A 4 -1.04 -1.66 -17.78
C PRO A 4 -1.77 -2.01 -16.47
N THR A 5 -1.23 -2.99 -15.73
CA THR A 5 -1.76 -3.37 -14.42
C THR A 5 -1.59 -2.25 -13.41
N MET A 6 -0.41 -1.62 -13.35
CA MET A 6 -0.16 -0.48 -12.45
C MET A 6 -1.10 0.71 -12.73
N ALA A 7 -1.33 1.02 -14.02
CA ALA A 7 -2.25 2.07 -14.43
C ALA A 7 -3.70 1.80 -13.99
N SER A 8 -4.11 0.53 -14.04
CA SER A 8 -5.45 0.12 -13.60
C SER A 8 -5.61 0.26 -12.08
N VAL A 9 -4.62 -0.17 -11.31
CA VAL A 9 -4.56 0.05 -9.86
C VAL A 9 -4.62 1.54 -9.52
N PHE A 10 -3.87 2.38 -10.24
CA PHE A 10 -3.90 3.83 -10.05
C PHE A 10 -5.28 4.46 -10.31
N ARG A 11 -5.99 4.00 -11.36
CA ARG A 11 -7.37 4.44 -11.63
C ARG A 11 -8.33 4.07 -10.49
N MET A 12 -8.09 2.92 -9.86
CA MET A 12 -8.91 2.41 -8.76
C MET A 12 -8.44 2.86 -7.37
N ARG A 13 -7.52 3.83 -7.29
CA ARG A 13 -6.94 4.32 -6.02
C ARG A 13 -7.94 4.73 -4.94
N HIS A 14 -9.15 5.10 -5.33
CA HIS A 14 -10.22 5.53 -4.42
C HIS A 14 -11.02 4.37 -3.82
N ALA A 15 -10.82 3.15 -4.32
CA ALA A 15 -11.49 1.97 -3.78
C ALA A 15 -11.08 1.73 -2.32
N PRO A 16 -11.98 1.21 -1.47
CA PRO A 16 -11.64 0.80 -0.12
C PRO A 16 -10.48 -0.19 -0.12
N ALA A 17 -9.61 -0.12 0.89
CA ALA A 17 -8.52 -1.08 1.05
C ALA A 17 -8.18 -1.26 2.54
N THR A 18 -7.59 -2.41 2.84
CA THR A 18 -7.06 -2.74 4.17
C THR A 18 -5.59 -3.13 4.07
N VAL A 19 -4.82 -2.85 5.11
CA VAL A 19 -3.41 -3.24 5.22
C VAL A 19 -3.26 -4.20 6.38
N SER A 20 -2.51 -5.27 6.16
CA SER A 20 -2.21 -6.31 7.15
C SER A 20 -0.74 -6.73 7.07
N GLY A 21 -0.23 -7.39 8.11
CA GLY A 21 1.15 -7.91 8.11
C GLY A 21 2.24 -6.85 8.29
N VAL A 22 1.89 -5.69 8.87
CA VAL A 22 2.84 -4.63 9.25
C VAL A 22 3.25 -4.85 10.69
N ARG A 23 4.55 -4.80 10.98
CA ARG A 23 5.09 -4.92 12.33
C ARG A 23 5.91 -3.68 12.69
N SER A 24 5.91 -3.29 13.96
CA SER A 24 6.80 -2.23 14.43
C SER A 24 8.25 -2.74 14.47
N THR A 25 9.22 -1.92 14.07
CA THR A 25 10.66 -2.29 14.18
C THR A 25 11.21 -2.05 15.59
N GLY A 26 10.45 -1.39 16.48
CA GLY A 26 10.83 -1.19 17.88
C GLY A 26 10.55 -2.43 18.73
N GLN A 27 11.56 -2.89 19.50
CA GLN A 27 11.40 -4.00 20.44
C GLN A 27 10.24 -3.73 21.42
N GLY A 28 9.33 -4.69 21.56
CA GLY A 28 8.23 -4.64 22.53
C GLY A 28 7.00 -3.82 22.12
N GLN A 29 6.95 -3.28 20.90
CA GLN A 29 5.75 -2.62 20.40
C GLN A 29 4.76 -3.62 19.81
N ALA A 30 3.47 -3.44 20.11
CA ALA A 30 2.40 -4.20 19.49
C ALA A 30 2.30 -3.90 17.98
N ASP A 31 1.73 -4.84 17.23
CA ASP A 31 1.43 -4.62 15.81
C ASP A 31 0.52 -3.39 15.64
N PRO A 32 0.86 -2.47 14.73
CA PRO A 32 0.12 -1.22 14.58
C PRO A 32 -1.27 -1.45 13.97
N ILE A 33 -2.28 -0.75 14.50
CA ILE A 33 -3.60 -0.68 13.87
C ILE A 33 -3.52 0.30 12.70
N ILE A 34 -3.44 -0.23 11.48
CA ILE A 34 -3.34 0.60 10.27
C ILE A 34 -4.74 1.06 9.83
N ARG A 35 -5.00 2.36 9.96
CA ARG A 35 -6.24 2.99 9.50
C ARG A 35 -6.00 3.67 8.15
N VAL A 36 -6.34 2.98 7.08
CA VAL A 36 -6.38 3.51 5.71
C VAL A 36 -7.82 3.42 5.20
N ARG A 37 -8.24 4.38 4.39
CA ARG A 37 -9.60 4.45 3.83
C ARG A 37 -9.66 4.07 2.36
N SER A 38 -8.55 4.21 1.65
CA SER A 38 -8.47 3.94 0.21
C SER A 38 -7.21 3.16 -0.17
N LEU A 39 -7.24 2.58 -1.37
CA LEU A 39 -6.10 1.89 -1.96
C LEU A 39 -4.89 2.80 -2.16
N GLY A 40 -5.11 4.05 -2.57
CA GLY A 40 -4.05 5.05 -2.69
C GLY A 40 -3.39 5.37 -1.35
N GLU A 41 -4.18 5.54 -0.29
CA GLU A 41 -3.65 5.72 1.07
C GLU A 41 -2.87 4.51 1.55
N ALA A 42 -3.36 3.30 1.29
CA ALA A 42 -2.67 2.05 1.62
C ALA A 42 -1.32 1.93 0.91
N ILE A 43 -1.27 2.21 -0.39
CA ILE A 43 -0.04 2.18 -1.19
C ILE A 43 0.95 3.23 -0.67
N ARG A 44 0.49 4.46 -0.43
CA ARG A 44 1.31 5.54 0.14
C ARG A 44 1.89 5.15 1.49
N PHE A 45 1.07 4.59 2.38
CA PHE A 45 1.52 4.13 3.69
C PHE A 45 2.64 3.10 3.55
N VAL A 46 2.43 2.02 2.80
CA VAL A 46 3.42 0.94 2.65
C VAL A 46 4.70 1.44 1.97
N ALA A 47 4.59 2.28 0.96
CA ALA A 47 5.75 2.82 0.25
C ALA A 47 6.66 3.69 1.15
N ASN A 48 6.08 4.37 2.14
CA ASN A 48 6.78 5.28 3.06
C ASN A 48 6.95 4.71 4.48
N ALA A 49 6.60 3.44 4.71
CA ALA A 49 6.61 2.82 6.04
C ALA A 49 8.02 2.60 6.62
N PHE A 50 9.03 2.47 5.75
CA PHE A 50 10.42 2.29 6.16
C PHE A 50 11.04 3.60 6.64
N PRO A 51 11.88 3.60 7.71
CA PRO A 51 12.37 2.46 8.50
C PRO A 51 11.51 2.10 9.72
N ASN A 52 10.38 2.77 9.93
CA ASN A 52 9.59 2.67 11.16
C ASN A 52 8.84 1.33 11.29
N TYR A 53 8.60 0.65 10.18
CA TYR A 53 7.88 -0.62 10.15
C TYR A 53 8.61 -1.69 9.33
N ASP A 54 8.53 -2.92 9.82
CA ASP A 54 8.81 -4.11 9.01
C ASP A 54 7.56 -4.41 8.17
N ILE A 55 7.76 -4.32 6.86
CA ILE A 55 6.75 -4.54 5.83
C ILE A 55 7.06 -5.76 4.96
N SER A 56 7.96 -6.65 5.42
CA SER A 56 8.34 -7.87 4.69
C SER A 56 7.14 -8.79 4.42
N ALA A 57 6.19 -8.84 5.35
CA ALA A 57 4.97 -9.65 5.26
C ALA A 57 3.70 -8.84 4.93
N VAL A 58 3.85 -7.59 4.48
CA VAL A 58 2.69 -6.72 4.26
C VAL A 58 1.81 -7.20 3.10
N ALA A 59 0.50 -7.11 3.29
CA ALA A 59 -0.49 -7.31 2.25
C ALA A 59 -1.52 -6.19 2.27
N ILE A 60 -1.69 -5.53 1.12
CA ILE A 60 -2.81 -4.63 0.85
C ILE A 60 -3.91 -5.46 0.20
N SER A 61 -5.07 -5.51 0.86
CA SER A 61 -6.27 -6.17 0.35
C SER A 61 -7.26 -5.10 -0.09
N PRO A 62 -7.45 -4.91 -1.41
CA PRO A 62 -8.49 -4.02 -1.93
C PRO A 62 -9.88 -4.59 -1.63
N GLY A 63 -10.86 -3.71 -1.45
CA GLY A 63 -12.27 -4.10 -1.26
C GLY A 63 -12.93 -4.60 -2.56
N ASP A 64 -12.33 -4.28 -3.71
CA ASP A 64 -12.77 -4.76 -5.02
C ASP A 64 -11.94 -6.00 -5.42
N PRO A 65 -12.57 -7.17 -5.63
CA PRO A 65 -11.88 -8.41 -5.96
C PRO A 65 -11.26 -8.43 -7.36
N SER A 66 -11.59 -7.47 -8.23
CA SER A 66 -10.93 -7.31 -9.54
C SER A 66 -9.52 -6.71 -9.42
N ILE A 67 -9.17 -6.17 -8.25
CA ILE A 67 -7.84 -5.62 -7.97
C ILE A 67 -6.98 -6.70 -7.30
N PRO A 68 -5.77 -6.99 -7.84
CA PRO A 68 -4.88 -7.94 -7.20
C PRO A 68 -4.45 -7.45 -5.81
N ARG A 69 -4.25 -8.38 -4.88
CA ARG A 69 -3.58 -8.07 -3.61
C ARG A 69 -2.17 -7.59 -3.89
N LEU A 70 -1.72 -6.58 -3.15
CA LEU A 70 -0.41 -5.95 -3.34
C LEU A 70 0.50 -6.24 -2.15
N GLY A 71 1.76 -6.61 -2.43
CA GLY A 71 2.81 -6.68 -1.42
C GLY A 71 3.60 -5.38 -1.33
N SER A 72 4.66 -5.39 -0.54
CA SER A 72 5.55 -4.24 -0.35
C SER A 72 6.26 -3.81 -1.64
N LEU A 73 6.66 -4.76 -2.49
CA LEU A 73 7.34 -4.47 -3.75
C LEU A 73 6.40 -3.84 -4.77
N GLU A 74 5.19 -4.34 -4.91
CA GLU A 74 4.17 -3.75 -5.79
C GLU A 74 3.80 -2.34 -5.33
N ALA A 75 3.57 -2.15 -4.03
CA ALA A 75 3.24 -0.83 -3.48
C ALA A 75 4.37 0.19 -3.74
N LYS A 76 5.63 -0.21 -3.57
CA LYS A 76 6.79 0.65 -3.88
C LYS A 76 6.91 0.95 -5.37
N ALA A 77 6.67 -0.04 -6.24
CA ALA A 77 6.70 0.16 -7.69
C ALA A 77 5.59 1.12 -8.15
N LEU A 78 4.38 0.95 -7.64
CA LEU A 78 3.24 1.83 -7.88
C LEU A 78 3.52 3.26 -7.42
N TRP A 79 4.04 3.43 -6.20
CA TRP A 79 4.39 4.74 -5.66
C TRP A 79 5.49 5.42 -6.46
N ARG A 80 6.46 4.67 -6.98
CA ARG A 80 7.50 5.22 -7.85
C ARG A 80 6.94 5.68 -9.21
N GLU A 81 6.00 4.95 -9.79
CA GLU A 81 5.42 5.29 -11.10
C GLU A 81 4.38 6.43 -11.00
N TYR A 82 3.54 6.42 -9.95
CA TYR A 82 2.37 7.30 -9.85
C TYR A 82 2.33 8.19 -8.59
N GLY A 83 3.33 8.12 -7.71
CA GLY A 83 3.40 8.86 -6.44
C GLY A 83 3.19 10.36 -6.58
N GLU A 84 3.84 10.98 -7.57
CA GLU A 84 3.66 12.42 -7.83
C GLU A 84 2.21 12.76 -8.19
N HIS A 85 1.54 11.91 -8.97
CA HIS A 85 0.15 12.10 -9.33
C HIS A 85 -0.81 11.90 -8.15
N TRP A 86 -0.44 11.04 -7.18
CA TRP A 86 -1.17 10.88 -5.92
C TRP A 86 -1.03 12.06 -4.97
N THR A 87 0.06 12.82 -5.04
CA THR A 87 0.32 13.97 -4.15
C THR A 87 -0.21 15.30 -4.67
N ARG A 88 -0.76 15.33 -5.90
CA ARG A 88 -1.25 16.55 -6.58
C ARG A 88 -2.77 16.78 -6.41
N GLU A 89 -3.43 16.03 -5.53
CA GLU A 89 -4.84 16.27 -5.16
C GLU A 89 -4.99 17.42 -4.16
#